data_AF-A0A524E2T4-F1
#
_entry.id   AF-A0A524E2T4-F1
#
_cell.length_a   1.000
_cell.length_b   1.000
_cell.length_c   1.000
_cell.angle_alpha   90.00
_cell.angle_beta   90.00
_cell.angle_gamma   90.00
#
_symmetry.space_group_name_H-M   'P 1'
#
loop_
_entity.id
_entity.type
_entity.pdbx_description
1 polymer ?
#
loop_
_entity_poly.entity_id
_entity_poly.type
_entity_poly.pdbx_seq_one_letter_code
_entity_poly.pdbx_strand_id
1 'polypeptide(L)'
;MKMKKLNSKEVNSLLAAIDDLIDIKVLIRKIVPTYKLDNSNYKTFHAKLASLYEKLQPIFSTYIKNETSVSKKTGHELKQLLSGLRNDNKHILISANSAKKKLKNLGFNPHNLIVSGGPIFFEDYKIINPNLSKNALEGIKKKCDRLLELLNNQNWQINDLILLYEKDNPTDSLILERLREIEKIIGKEIPTIELNSWNDLDTL
;
A
#
# COMPACT_ATOMS: atom_id res chain seq x y z
N MET A 1 -29.75 10.14 -13.74
CA MET A 1 -28.92 9.24 -12.91
C MET A 1 -29.19 7.80 -13.33
N LYS A 2 -28.21 7.04 -13.86
CA LYS A 2 -28.43 5.62 -14.19
C LYS A 2 -28.47 4.81 -12.89
N MET A 3 -29.60 4.21 -12.57
CA MET A 3 -29.71 3.29 -11.43
C MET A 3 -28.89 2.03 -11.72
N LYS A 4 -27.85 1.76 -10.93
CA LYS A 4 -27.17 0.47 -10.93
C LYS A 4 -28.00 -0.52 -10.12
N LYS A 5 -28.35 -1.66 -10.74
CA LYS A 5 -29.02 -2.78 -10.06
C LYS A 5 -27.97 -3.82 -9.69
N LEU A 6 -28.05 -4.36 -8.47
CA LEU A 6 -27.33 -5.57 -8.08
C LEU A 6 -27.95 -6.76 -8.83
N ASN A 7 -27.11 -7.64 -9.37
CA ASN A 7 -27.57 -8.89 -9.94
C ASN A 7 -27.77 -9.96 -8.86
N SER A 8 -28.54 -10.99 -9.18
CA SER A 8 -28.89 -12.05 -8.22
C SER A 8 -27.67 -12.81 -7.68
N LYS A 9 -26.59 -12.93 -8.48
CA LYS A 9 -25.35 -13.57 -8.04
C LYS A 9 -24.65 -12.76 -6.95
N GLU A 10 -24.59 -11.43 -7.11
CA GLU A 10 -24.02 -10.52 -6.12
C GLU A 10 -24.82 -10.52 -4.82
N VAL A 11 -26.15 -10.47 -4.92
CA VAL A 11 -27.03 -10.53 -3.75
C VAL A 11 -26.82 -11.84 -2.98
N ASN A 12 -26.81 -12.97 -3.68
CA ASN A 12 -26.58 -14.27 -3.04
C ASN A 12 -25.20 -14.37 -2.40
N SER A 13 -24.19 -13.78 -3.03
CA SER A 13 -22.82 -13.75 -2.50
C SER A 13 -22.72 -12.91 -1.22
N LEU A 14 -23.43 -11.76 -1.14
CA LEU A 14 -23.52 -10.95 0.08
C LEU A 14 -24.20 -11.71 1.22
N LEU A 15 -25.35 -12.32 0.94
CA LEU A 15 -26.10 -13.05 1.96
C LEU A 15 -25.25 -14.22 2.51
N ALA A 16 -24.62 -14.98 1.63
CA ALA A 16 -23.74 -16.07 2.04
C ALA A 16 -22.47 -15.61 2.79
N ALA A 17 -22.00 -14.38 2.56
CA ALA A 17 -20.91 -13.77 3.30
C ALA A 17 -21.35 -13.32 4.70
N ILE A 18 -22.57 -12.80 4.84
CA ILE A 18 -23.17 -12.47 6.14
C ILE A 18 -23.29 -13.73 7.00
N ASP A 19 -23.70 -14.86 6.43
CA ASP A 19 -23.79 -16.12 7.15
C ASP A 19 -22.42 -16.56 7.70
N ASP A 20 -21.35 -16.47 6.90
CA ASP A 20 -19.99 -16.78 7.38
C ASP A 20 -19.53 -15.83 8.49
N LEU A 21 -19.90 -14.55 8.43
CA LEU A 21 -19.60 -13.58 9.48
C LEU A 21 -20.35 -13.88 10.78
N ILE A 22 -21.60 -14.35 10.69
CA ILE A 22 -22.38 -14.80 11.85
C ILE A 22 -21.70 -16.01 12.50
N ASP A 23 -21.25 -16.98 11.70
CA ASP A 23 -20.52 -18.15 12.20
C ASP A 23 -19.21 -17.77 12.88
N ILE A 24 -18.44 -16.85 12.27
CA ILE A 24 -17.22 -16.30 12.85
C ILE A 24 -17.52 -15.63 14.20
N LYS A 25 -18.60 -14.84 14.28
CA LYS A 25 -19.03 -14.23 15.55
C LYS A 25 -19.36 -15.27 16.61
N VAL A 26 -19.97 -16.39 16.25
CA VAL A 26 -20.23 -17.51 17.17
C VAL A 26 -18.92 -18.14 17.64
N LEU A 27 -17.94 -18.36 16.76
CA LEU A 27 -16.61 -18.84 17.14
C LEU A 27 -15.90 -17.89 18.11
N ILE A 28 -15.95 -16.58 17.85
CA ILE A 28 -15.37 -15.55 18.72
C ILE A 28 -16.02 -15.61 20.11
N ARG A 29 -17.34 -15.78 20.20
CA ARG A 29 -18.04 -15.93 21.50
C ARG A 29 -17.57 -17.15 22.28
N LYS A 30 -17.23 -18.26 21.61
CA LYS A 30 -16.77 -19.49 22.26
C LYS A 30 -15.38 -19.37 22.90
N ILE A 31 -14.55 -18.45 22.39
CA ILE A 31 -13.18 -18.28 22.89
C ILE A 31 -13.04 -17.15 23.91
N VAL A 32 -14.08 -16.34 24.12
CA VAL A 32 -14.09 -15.32 25.18
C VAL A 32 -14.07 -15.98 26.57
N PRO A 33 -13.29 -15.43 27.53
CA PRO A 33 -12.44 -14.24 27.45
C PRO A 33 -11.00 -14.54 27.02
N THR A 34 -10.65 -15.80 26.81
CA THR A 34 -9.26 -16.23 26.58
C THR A 34 -8.72 -15.83 25.22
N TYR A 35 -9.60 -15.67 24.22
CA TYR A 35 -9.31 -15.46 22.80
C TYR A 35 -8.35 -16.50 22.20
N LYS A 36 -8.21 -17.67 22.83
CA LYS A 36 -7.38 -18.76 22.34
C LYS A 36 -8.20 -19.68 21.44
N LEU A 37 -7.79 -19.80 20.18
CA LEU A 37 -8.31 -20.79 19.26
C LEU A 37 -7.50 -22.08 19.42
N ASP A 38 -8.16 -23.17 19.84
CA ASP A 38 -7.56 -24.50 19.69
C ASP A 38 -7.46 -24.89 18.20
N ASN A 39 -6.79 -26.00 17.92
CA ASN A 39 -6.55 -26.45 16.54
C ASN A 39 -7.84 -26.68 15.73
N SER A 40 -8.95 -27.07 16.36
CA SER A 40 -10.23 -27.32 15.69
C SER A 40 -10.93 -26.00 15.37
N ASN A 41 -11.01 -25.11 16.36
CA ASN A 41 -11.57 -23.78 16.22
C ASN A 41 -10.76 -22.93 15.24
N TYR A 42 -9.43 -23.04 15.23
CA TYR A 42 -8.55 -22.35 14.28
C TYR A 42 -8.82 -22.78 12.84
N LYS A 43 -8.90 -24.09 12.56
CA LYS A 43 -9.21 -24.60 11.22
C LYS A 43 -10.57 -24.10 10.73
N THR A 44 -11.57 -24.12 11.62
CA THR A 44 -12.92 -23.66 11.29
C THR A 44 -12.95 -22.16 11.01
N PHE A 45 -12.28 -21.37 11.87
CA PHE A 45 -12.15 -19.93 11.70
C PHE A 45 -11.43 -19.57 10.39
N HIS A 46 -10.31 -20.22 10.09
CA HIS A 46 -9.56 -20.02 8.86
C HIS A 46 -10.39 -20.38 7.63
N ALA A 47 -11.07 -21.53 7.63
CA ALA A 47 -11.93 -21.94 6.52
C ALA A 47 -13.08 -20.94 6.28
N LYS A 48 -13.68 -20.41 7.34
CA LYS A 48 -14.74 -19.39 7.24
C LYS A 48 -14.23 -18.06 6.70
N LEU A 49 -13.03 -17.62 7.11
CA LEU A 49 -12.40 -16.43 6.55
C LEU A 49 -12.05 -16.59 5.06
N ALA A 50 -11.51 -17.74 4.67
CA ALA A 50 -11.22 -18.02 3.27
C ALA A 50 -12.49 -18.05 2.41
N SER A 51 -13.56 -18.69 2.89
CA SER A 51 -14.88 -18.69 2.24
C SER A 51 -15.44 -17.27 2.11
N LEU A 52 -15.34 -16.46 3.15
CA LEU A 52 -15.77 -15.06 3.15
C LEU A 52 -15.03 -14.25 2.08
N TYR A 53 -13.72 -14.44 1.97
CA TYR A 53 -12.90 -13.79 0.95
C TYR A 53 -13.41 -14.12 -0.45
N GLU A 54 -13.54 -15.41 -0.79
CA GLU A 54 -14.01 -15.87 -2.11
C GLU A 54 -15.41 -15.35 -2.46
N LYS A 55 -16.33 -15.32 -1.49
CA LYS A 55 -17.70 -14.83 -1.71
C LYS A 55 -17.75 -13.32 -1.97
N LEU A 56 -16.87 -12.54 -1.34
CA LEU A 56 -16.84 -11.10 -1.50
C LEU A 56 -16.03 -10.65 -2.72
N GLN A 57 -15.09 -11.47 -3.23
CA GLN A 57 -14.27 -11.14 -4.39
C GLN A 57 -15.06 -10.64 -5.62
N PRO A 58 -16.16 -11.28 -6.07
CA PRO A 58 -16.93 -10.80 -7.22
C PRO A 58 -17.52 -9.41 -7.01
N ILE A 59 -17.92 -9.09 -5.78
CA ILE A 59 -18.52 -7.80 -5.43
C ILE A 59 -17.45 -6.74 -5.38
N PHE A 60 -16.32 -7.06 -4.73
CA PHE A 60 -15.17 -6.15 -4.69
C PHE A 60 -14.71 -5.84 -6.12
N SER A 61 -14.49 -6.84 -6.97
CA SER A 61 -14.09 -6.60 -8.36
C SER A 61 -15.06 -5.73 -9.17
N THR A 62 -16.36 -5.76 -8.84
CA THR A 62 -17.41 -5.06 -9.60
C THR A 62 -17.68 -3.64 -9.09
N TYR A 63 -17.65 -3.44 -7.76
CA TYR A 63 -18.07 -2.21 -7.10
C TYR A 63 -16.91 -1.47 -6.42
N ILE A 64 -15.91 -2.21 -5.98
CA ILE A 64 -14.67 -1.72 -5.39
C ILE A 64 -13.56 -1.96 -6.43
N LYS A 65 -13.66 -1.31 -7.60
CA LYS A 65 -12.53 -1.30 -8.54
C LYS A 65 -11.29 -0.82 -7.79
N ASN A 66 -10.39 -1.76 -7.49
CA ASN A 66 -9.16 -1.63 -6.72
C ASN A 66 -8.59 -0.20 -6.63
N GLU A 67 -8.98 0.56 -5.61
CA GLU A 67 -8.16 1.66 -5.09
C GLU A 67 -7.17 1.14 -4.04
N THR A 68 -7.32 -0.11 -3.58
CA THR A 68 -6.41 -0.74 -2.61
C THR A 68 -6.47 -2.25 -2.79
N SER A 69 -5.61 -2.84 -3.61
CA SER A 69 -5.36 -4.29 -3.60
C SER A 69 -4.04 -4.63 -4.28
N VAL A 70 -3.08 -4.99 -3.43
CA VAL A 70 -1.92 -5.84 -3.70
C VAL A 70 -2.35 -6.97 -4.64
N SER A 71 -1.99 -6.84 -5.92
CA SER A 71 -2.12 -7.89 -6.92
C SER A 71 -0.72 -8.11 -7.46
N LYS A 72 -0.30 -9.38 -7.54
CA LYS A 72 0.89 -9.78 -8.31
C LYS A 72 0.66 -9.35 -9.75
N LYS A 73 1.08 -8.14 -10.11
CA LYS A 73 0.91 -7.57 -11.44
C LYS A 73 1.94 -8.20 -12.36
N THR A 74 1.47 -8.72 -13.49
CA THR A 74 2.34 -9.15 -14.58
C THR A 74 3.12 -7.96 -15.14
N GLY A 75 4.28 -8.18 -15.79
CA GLY A 75 5.09 -7.10 -16.36
C GLY A 75 4.31 -6.18 -17.31
N HIS A 76 3.36 -6.73 -18.09
CA HIS A 76 2.54 -5.94 -19.00
C HIS A 76 1.55 -4.99 -18.28
N GLU A 77 0.95 -5.43 -17.17
CA GLU A 77 0.06 -4.60 -16.34
C GLU A 77 0.85 -3.51 -15.62
N LEU A 78 2.07 -3.81 -15.17
CA LEU A 78 2.96 -2.84 -14.55
C LEU A 78 3.36 -1.73 -15.54
N LYS A 79 3.67 -2.09 -16.79
CA LYS A 79 3.99 -1.12 -17.85
C LYS A 79 2.84 -0.17 -18.13
N GLN A 80 1.62 -0.70 -18.25
CA GLN A 80 0.43 0.11 -18.50
C GLN A 80 0.14 1.05 -17.32
N LEU A 81 0.26 0.55 -16.10
CA LEU A 81 0.06 1.35 -14.90
C LEU A 81 1.09 2.49 -14.82
N LEU A 82 2.38 2.18 -14.98
CA LEU A 82 3.47 3.15 -14.95
C LEU A 82 3.34 4.19 -16.09
N SER A 83 2.86 3.80 -17.27
CA SER A 83 2.61 4.75 -18.37
C SER A 83 1.62 5.84 -17.98
N GLY A 84 0.57 5.50 -17.22
CA GLY A 84 -0.44 6.44 -16.72
C GLY A 84 0.05 7.34 -15.58
N LEU A 85 1.27 7.13 -15.09
CA LEU A 85 1.90 7.94 -14.04
C LEU A 85 2.85 9.01 -14.58
N ARG A 86 3.13 9.04 -15.89
CA ARG A 86 4.08 10.01 -16.50
C ARG A 86 3.50 11.41 -16.72
N ASN A 87 2.45 11.77 -15.98
CA ASN A 87 1.80 13.08 -16.08
C ASN A 87 2.49 14.08 -15.14
N ASP A 88 2.47 15.37 -15.50
CA ASP A 88 3.15 16.43 -14.76
C ASP A 88 2.59 16.65 -13.36
N ASN A 89 1.30 16.36 -13.15
CA ASN A 89 0.65 16.49 -11.85
C ASN A 89 0.84 15.26 -10.95
N LYS A 90 1.58 14.24 -11.37
CA LYS A 90 1.79 13.01 -10.59
C LYS A 90 3.22 12.91 -10.11
N HIS A 91 3.38 12.91 -8.79
CA HIS A 91 4.65 12.68 -8.12
C HIS A 91 4.74 11.24 -7.65
N ILE A 92 5.95 10.68 -7.73
CA ILE A 92 6.23 9.32 -7.26
C ILE A 92 7.24 9.41 -6.13
N LEU A 93 6.83 8.91 -4.96
CA LEU A 93 7.69 8.70 -3.81
C LEU A 93 8.33 7.32 -3.91
N ILE A 94 9.65 7.29 -3.75
CA ILE A 94 10.48 6.08 -3.72
C ILE A 94 11.54 6.19 -2.62
N SER A 95 11.93 5.06 -2.04
CA SER A 95 12.95 5.06 -0.99
C SER A 95 14.38 5.15 -1.53
N ALA A 96 14.66 4.54 -2.69
CA ALA A 96 16.02 4.34 -3.18
C ALA A 96 16.40 5.23 -4.37
N ASN A 97 17.62 5.77 -4.36
CA ASN A 97 18.17 6.50 -5.50
C ASN A 97 18.38 5.60 -6.74
N SER A 98 18.63 4.30 -6.54
CA SER A 98 18.73 3.32 -7.63
C SER A 98 17.41 3.21 -8.40
N ALA A 99 16.27 3.20 -7.69
CA ALA A 99 14.94 3.21 -8.27
C ALA A 99 14.69 4.47 -9.13
N LYS A 100 15.18 5.64 -8.67
CA LYS A 100 15.07 6.89 -9.44
C LYS A 100 15.70 6.75 -10.83
N LYS A 101 16.88 6.14 -10.92
CA LYS A 101 17.58 5.94 -12.20
C LYS A 101 16.77 5.06 -13.16
N LYS A 102 16.23 3.95 -12.64
CA LYS A 102 15.39 3.02 -13.42
C LYS A 102 14.14 3.71 -13.97
N LEU A 103 13.40 4.44 -13.13
CA LEU A 103 12.24 5.22 -13.56
C LEU A 103 12.62 6.30 -14.58
N LYS A 104 13.78 6.94 -14.43
CA LYS A 104 14.27 7.92 -15.42
C LYS A 104 14.49 7.28 -16.79
N ASN A 105 15.07 6.08 -16.84
CA ASN A 105 15.27 5.32 -18.08
C ASN A 105 13.94 4.92 -18.73
N LEU A 106 12.91 4.70 -17.91
CA LEU A 106 11.54 4.48 -18.38
C LEU A 106 10.84 5.78 -18.81
N GLY A 107 11.50 6.94 -18.84
CA GLY A 107 10.95 8.19 -19.35
C GLY A 107 10.11 8.99 -18.34
N PHE A 108 10.27 8.74 -17.03
CA PHE A 108 9.66 9.58 -16.00
C PHE A 108 10.39 10.91 -15.84
N ASN A 109 9.61 11.99 -15.66
CA ASN A 109 10.14 13.31 -15.38
C ASN A 109 10.88 13.31 -14.03
N PRO A 110 12.19 13.64 -13.96
CA PRO A 110 12.97 13.62 -12.72
C PRO A 110 12.47 14.57 -11.65
N HIS A 111 11.77 15.63 -12.03
CA HIS A 111 11.16 16.61 -11.13
C HIS A 111 9.95 16.04 -10.38
N ASN A 112 9.33 14.99 -10.95
CA ASN A 112 8.19 14.32 -10.35
C ASN A 112 8.62 13.16 -9.45
N LEU A 113 9.91 12.79 -9.44
CA LEU A 113 10.44 11.71 -8.61
C LEU A 113 11.01 12.24 -7.30
N ILE A 114 10.28 11.99 -6.21
CA ILE A 114 10.65 12.30 -4.83
C ILE A 114 11.36 11.08 -4.24
N VAL A 115 12.61 11.26 -3.80
CA VAL A 115 13.40 10.18 -3.20
C VAL A 115 13.63 10.49 -1.74
N SER A 116 13.23 9.59 -0.84
CA SER A 116 13.49 9.75 0.59
C SER A 116 14.92 9.35 0.97
N GLY A 117 15.53 8.40 0.25
CA GLY A 117 16.89 7.92 0.50
C GLY A 117 17.01 7.01 1.74
N GLY A 118 15.89 6.57 2.30
CA GLY A 118 15.74 5.86 3.57
C GLY A 118 14.33 6.06 4.13
N PRO A 119 14.06 5.75 5.41
CA PRO A 119 12.79 6.09 6.04
C PRO A 119 12.50 7.59 5.96
N ILE A 120 11.22 7.95 6.05
CA ILE A 120 10.79 9.34 6.05
C ILE A 120 10.94 9.95 7.43
N PHE A 121 10.57 9.20 8.47
CA PHE A 121 10.63 9.63 9.85
C PHE A 121 11.97 9.25 10.47
N PHE A 122 12.53 10.17 11.27
CA PHE A 122 13.86 10.03 11.84
C PHE A 122 13.96 8.83 12.79
N GLU A 123 12.88 8.57 13.53
CA GLU A 123 12.75 7.50 14.53
C GLU A 123 12.99 6.12 13.89
N ASP A 124 12.52 5.95 12.65
CA ASP A 124 12.54 4.67 11.94
C ASP A 124 13.95 4.29 11.46
N TYR A 125 14.88 5.24 11.37
CA TYR A 125 16.27 4.94 11.02
C TYR A 125 16.98 4.07 12.06
N LYS A 126 16.60 4.19 13.34
CA LYS A 126 17.15 3.33 14.40
C LYS A 126 16.61 1.91 14.34
N ILE A 127 15.43 1.71 13.74
CA ILE A 127 14.85 0.38 13.50
C ILE A 127 15.68 -0.35 12.44
N ILE A 128 16.04 0.35 11.35
CA ILE A 128 16.88 -0.22 10.28
C ILE A 128 18.32 -0.42 10.73
N ASN A 129 18.91 0.55 11.43
CA ASN A 129 20.29 0.48 11.89
C ASN A 129 20.44 1.03 13.31
N PRO A 130 20.38 0.15 14.33
CA PRO A 130 20.55 0.53 15.73
C PRO A 130 21.92 1.15 16.06
N ASN A 131 22.95 0.87 15.26
CA ASN A 131 24.34 1.28 15.52
C ASN A 131 24.72 2.62 14.87
N LEU A 132 23.75 3.44 14.47
CA LEU A 132 24.00 4.74 13.86
C LEU A 132 24.78 5.68 14.80
N SER A 133 25.87 6.25 14.27
CA SER A 133 26.67 7.23 15.01
C SER A 133 25.92 8.56 15.21
N LYS A 134 26.23 9.28 16.29
CA LYS A 134 25.60 10.58 16.59
C LYS A 134 25.73 11.59 15.44
N ASN A 135 26.88 11.63 14.78
CA ASN A 135 27.13 12.55 13.66
C ASN A 135 26.29 12.18 12.42
N ALA A 136 26.04 10.87 12.19
CA ALA A 136 25.14 10.44 11.13
C ALA A 136 23.67 10.82 11.41
N LEU A 137 23.25 10.76 12.68
CA LEU A 137 21.89 11.08 13.09
C LEU A 137 21.51 12.54 12.80
N GLU A 138 22.39 13.51 13.01
CA GLU A 138 22.09 14.91 12.66
C GLU A 138 21.87 15.12 11.16
N GLY A 139 22.71 14.49 10.33
CA GLY A 139 22.57 14.55 8.88
C GLY A 139 21.28 13.88 8.40
N ILE A 140 20.91 12.75 9.01
CA ILE A 140 19.67 12.03 8.71
C ILE A 140 18.46 12.89 9.12
N LYS A 141 18.44 13.45 10.34
CA LYS A 141 17.35 14.29 10.81
C LYS A 141 17.07 15.45 9.86
N LYS A 142 18.12 16.18 9.44
CA LYS A 142 17.99 17.27 8.45
C LYS A 142 17.42 16.79 7.10
N LYS A 143 17.73 15.57 6.67
CA LYS A 143 17.16 15.00 5.44
C LYS A 143 15.68 14.67 5.61
N CYS A 144 15.29 14.07 6.73
CA CYS A 144 13.89 13.82 7.07
C CYS A 144 13.09 15.11 7.10
N ASP A 145 13.58 16.13 7.82
CA ASP A 145 12.90 17.43 7.96
C ASP A 145 12.67 18.08 6.59
N ARG A 146 13.71 18.13 5.74
CA ARG A 146 13.59 18.67 4.37
C ARG A 146 12.60 17.92 3.50
N LEU A 147 12.52 16.61 3.65
CA LEU A 147 11.56 15.81 2.90
C LEU A 147 10.13 16.09 3.38
N LEU A 148 9.92 16.16 4.69
CA LEU A 148 8.62 16.50 5.28
C LEU A 148 8.19 17.92 4.89
N GLU A 149 9.10 18.89 4.89
CA GLU A 149 8.84 20.24 4.39
C GLU A 149 8.46 20.24 2.92
N LEU A 150 9.17 19.48 2.07
CA LEU A 150 8.83 19.34 0.66
C LEU A 150 7.43 18.77 0.49
N LEU A 151 7.09 17.75 1.26
CA LEU A 151 5.75 17.16 1.27
C LEU A 151 4.70 18.13 1.81
N ASN A 152 5.02 18.99 2.76
CA ASN A 152 4.06 19.94 3.31
C ASN A 152 3.82 21.15 2.40
N ASN A 153 4.84 21.56 1.62
CA ASN A 153 4.81 22.79 0.82
C ASN A 153 4.31 22.59 -0.62
N GLN A 154 4.06 21.36 -1.04
CA GLN A 154 3.51 21.01 -2.35
C GLN A 154 1.99 21.22 -2.41
N ASN A 155 1.46 21.64 -3.58
CA ASN A 155 0.02 21.82 -3.76
C ASN A 155 -0.68 20.51 -4.17
N TRP A 156 -1.04 19.70 -3.18
CA TRP A 156 -1.66 18.38 -3.39
C TRP A 156 -3.14 18.41 -3.79
N GLN A 157 -3.77 19.59 -3.85
CA GLN A 157 -5.11 19.72 -4.42
C GLN A 157 -5.11 19.50 -5.93
N ILE A 158 -3.97 19.78 -6.57
CA ILE A 158 -3.79 19.67 -8.03
C ILE A 158 -2.81 18.55 -8.38
N ASN A 159 -1.87 18.27 -7.48
CA ASN A 159 -0.85 17.23 -7.64
C ASN A 159 -1.21 15.98 -6.87
N ASP A 160 -0.95 14.79 -7.40
CA ASP A 160 -1.06 13.51 -6.72
C ASP A 160 0.31 12.98 -6.28
N LEU A 161 0.35 12.33 -5.11
CA LEU A 161 1.50 11.54 -4.69
C LEU A 161 1.13 10.06 -4.78
N ILE A 162 2.00 9.27 -5.39
CA ILE A 162 1.92 7.81 -5.42
C ILE A 162 3.17 7.24 -4.75
N LEU A 163 3.00 6.27 -3.87
CA LEU A 163 4.11 5.51 -3.31
C LEU A 163 4.38 4.27 -4.18
N LEU A 164 5.60 4.17 -4.72
CA LEU A 164 6.07 2.97 -5.41
C LEU A 164 7.11 2.29 -4.53
N TYR A 165 6.88 1.02 -4.20
CA TYR A 165 7.69 0.30 -3.23
C TYR A 165 8.04 -1.12 -3.70
N GLU A 166 9.16 -1.63 -3.21
CA GLU A 166 9.59 -3.01 -3.40
C GLU A 166 9.13 -3.87 -2.22
N LYS A 167 8.56 -5.02 -2.55
CA LYS A 167 8.08 -5.99 -1.58
C LYS A 167 9.23 -6.49 -0.71
N ASP A 168 8.95 -6.69 0.58
CA ASP A 168 9.90 -7.19 1.57
C ASP A 168 11.13 -6.27 1.79
N ASN A 169 11.14 -5.07 1.20
CA ASN A 169 12.18 -4.08 1.49
C ASN A 169 11.93 -3.44 2.87
N PRO A 170 12.90 -3.50 3.81
CA PRO A 170 12.69 -3.00 5.17
C PRO A 170 12.40 -1.50 5.24
N THR A 171 13.01 -0.71 4.36
CA THR A 171 12.79 0.74 4.32
C THR A 171 11.40 1.07 3.83
N ASP A 172 11.00 0.42 2.73
CA ASP A 172 9.67 0.62 2.16
C ASP A 172 8.56 0.17 3.10
N SER A 173 8.78 -0.92 3.83
CA SER A 173 7.84 -1.42 4.85
C SER A 173 7.58 -0.37 5.94
N LEU A 174 8.63 0.30 6.43
CA LEU A 174 8.50 1.37 7.42
C LEU A 174 7.76 2.59 6.87
N ILE A 175 7.99 2.95 5.60
CA ILE A 175 7.24 4.02 4.94
C ILE A 175 5.75 3.66 4.82
N LEU A 176 5.43 2.41 4.49
CA LEU A 176 4.05 1.91 4.42
C LEU A 176 3.36 1.90 5.79
N GLU A 177 4.04 1.47 6.84
CA GLU A 177 3.51 1.52 8.21
C GLU A 177 3.13 2.94 8.64
N ARG A 178 3.89 3.93 8.15
CA ARG A 178 3.68 5.35 8.42
C ARG A 178 2.83 6.07 7.38
N LEU A 179 2.23 5.35 6.41
CA LEU A 179 1.53 5.97 5.28
C LEU A 179 0.45 6.96 5.73
N ARG A 180 -0.30 6.61 6.78
CA ARG A 180 -1.34 7.47 7.37
C ARG A 180 -0.82 8.82 7.88
N GLU A 181 0.42 8.87 8.36
CA GLU A 181 1.04 10.12 8.81
C GLU A 181 1.38 11.01 7.61
N ILE A 182 1.85 10.39 6.52
CA ILE A 182 2.13 11.07 5.26
C ILE A 182 0.82 11.58 4.63
N GLU A 183 -0.23 10.77 4.62
CA GLU A 183 -1.58 11.15 4.14
C GLU A 183 -2.15 12.34 4.90
N LYS A 184 -1.89 12.43 6.22
CA LYS A 184 -2.28 13.61 7.02
C LYS A 184 -1.52 14.87 6.63
N ILE A 185 -0.21 14.76 6.34
CA ILE A 185 0.60 15.90 5.88
C ILE A 185 0.09 16.41 4.53
N ILE A 186 -0.24 15.49 3.62
CA ILE A 186 -0.68 15.80 2.27
C ILE A 186 -2.17 16.20 2.24
N GLY A 187 -2.95 15.75 3.21
CA GLY A 187 -4.39 16.00 3.31
C GLY A 187 -5.25 15.12 2.42
N LYS A 188 -4.72 13.99 1.92
CA LYS A 188 -5.44 13.02 1.09
C LYS A 188 -4.79 11.63 1.12
N GLU A 189 -5.55 10.64 0.67
CA GLU A 189 -5.07 9.26 0.51
C GLU A 189 -3.96 9.18 -0.54
N ILE A 190 -2.98 8.31 -0.29
CA ILE A 190 -1.83 8.09 -1.16
C ILE A 190 -1.95 6.71 -1.79
N PRO A 191 -2.21 6.61 -3.11
CA PRO A 191 -2.18 5.34 -3.82
C PRO A 191 -0.80 4.68 -3.69
N THR A 192 -0.79 3.36 -3.53
CA THR A 192 0.43 2.58 -3.43
C THR A 192 0.55 1.54 -4.55
N ILE A 193 1.77 1.28 -4.99
CA ILE A 193 2.09 0.28 -6.00
C ILE A 193 3.23 -0.57 -5.47
N GLU A 194 2.95 -1.86 -5.32
CA GLU A 194 3.95 -2.87 -4.96
C GLU A 194 4.68 -3.37 -6.22
N LEU A 195 5.99 -3.56 -6.10
CA LEU A 195 6.86 -4.26 -7.03
C LEU A 195 7.42 -5.51 -6.34
N ASN A 196 7.60 -6.63 -7.05
CA ASN A 196 8.36 -7.74 -6.46
C ASN A 196 9.84 -7.39 -6.41
N SER A 197 10.35 -6.77 -7.48
CA SER A 197 11.66 -6.16 -7.47
C SER A 197 11.74 -4.92 -8.36
N TRP A 198 12.61 -3.98 -8.01
CA TRP A 198 13.04 -2.91 -8.92
C TRP A 198 13.67 -3.44 -10.22
N ASN A 199 14.14 -4.69 -10.25
CA ASN A 199 14.66 -5.33 -11.47
C ASN A 199 13.55 -5.74 -12.45
N ASP A 200 12.31 -5.90 -11.99
CA ASP A 200 11.17 -6.20 -12.87
C ASP A 200 10.98 -5.08 -13.91
N LEU A 201 11.37 -3.85 -13.55
CA LEU A 201 11.33 -2.67 -14.42
C LEU A 201 12.32 -2.72 -15.58
N ASP A 202 13.39 -3.51 -15.49
CA ASP A 202 14.40 -3.61 -16.55
C ASP A 202 13.88 -4.41 -17.77
N THR A 203 12.79 -5.17 -17.57
CA THR A 203 12.15 -6.01 -18.59
C THR A 203 10.95 -5.35 -19.29
N LEU A 204 10.63 -4.09 -18.93
CA LEU A 204 9.50 -3.31 -19.45
C LEU A 204 9.88 -2.46 -20.66
#